data_AF-G8YUP0-F1
#
_entry.id   AF-G8YUP0-F1
#
_cell.length_a   1.000
_cell.length_b   1.000
_cell.length_c   1.000
_cell.angle_alpha   90.00
_cell.angle_beta   90.00
_cell.angle_gamma   90.00
#
_symmetry.space_group_name_H-M   'P 1'
#
loop_
_entity.id
_entity.type
_entity.pdbx_description
1 polymer ?
#
loop_
_entity_poly.entity_id
_entity_poly.type
_entity_poly.pdbx_seq_one_letter_code
_entity_poly.pdbx_strand_id
1 'polypeptide(L)'
;MSGVTEITEQIKNQTLKEKEISNSKKLPKVRKPQTDEEFLIQKRQFQEQGPTTNTDEWLYDTDILDGLSQDKKCDRMHILHACEKAYYTKDYKKCMDLIRLGEQVFGVDSNEEQLKRDFDESGKKVKKSAKLERHVVELIHIKEKCVQKLGSNGH
;
A
#
# COMPACT_ATOMS: atom_id res chain seq x y z
N MET A 1 28.62 24.72 -44.89
CA MET A 1 28.31 23.48 -44.13
C MET A 1 28.74 23.57 -42.65
N SER A 2 28.84 24.77 -42.03
CA SER A 2 29.37 24.90 -40.65
C SER A 2 28.34 25.29 -39.57
N GLY A 3 27.12 25.69 -39.94
CA GLY A 3 26.11 26.12 -38.94
C GLY A 3 25.34 24.98 -38.26
N VAL A 4 25.27 23.80 -38.88
CA VAL A 4 24.50 22.65 -38.36
C VAL A 4 25.23 21.96 -37.21
N THR A 5 26.57 21.98 -37.22
CA THR A 5 27.43 21.41 -36.18
C THR A 5 27.43 22.26 -34.91
N GLU A 6 27.30 23.58 -35.05
CA GLU A 6 27.34 24.52 -33.93
C GLU A 6 26.04 24.48 -33.11
N ILE A 7 24.89 24.30 -33.78
CA ILE A 7 23.58 24.14 -33.14
C ILE A 7 23.50 22.81 -32.36
N THR A 8 24.08 21.74 -32.90
CA THR A 8 24.08 20.42 -32.26
C THR A 8 24.97 20.38 -31.02
N GLU A 9 26.11 21.09 -31.02
CA GLU A 9 26.95 21.25 -29.82
C GLU A 9 26.29 22.10 -28.74
N GLN A 10 25.58 23.17 -29.11
CA GLN A 10 24.85 24.00 -28.15
C GLN A 10 23.71 23.25 -27.45
N ILE A 11 22.95 22.43 -28.20
CA ILE A 11 21.88 21.59 -27.64
C ILE A 11 22.47 20.54 -26.69
N LYS A 12 23.58 19.89 -27.08
CA LYS A 12 24.26 18.88 -26.26
C LYS A 12 24.81 19.49 -24.96
N ASN A 13 25.35 20.71 -25.02
CA ASN A 13 25.86 21.42 -23.85
C ASN A 13 24.75 21.95 -22.93
N GLN A 14 23.58 22.33 -23.46
CA GLN A 14 22.38 22.61 -22.65
C GLN A 14 21.87 21.34 -21.94
N THR A 15 21.84 20.21 -22.64
CA THR A 15 21.36 18.94 -22.07
C THR A 15 22.29 18.42 -20.96
N LEU A 16 23.59 18.69 -21.06
CA LEU A 16 24.58 18.38 -20.02
C LEU A 16 24.43 19.28 -18.79
N LYS A 17 24.20 20.59 -18.98
CA LYS A 17 23.88 21.52 -17.88
C LYS A 17 22.58 21.16 -17.15
N GLU A 18 21.54 20.73 -17.87
CA GLU A 18 20.27 20.28 -17.26
C GLU A 18 20.43 18.98 -16.47
N LYS A 19 21.32 18.06 -16.92
CA LYS A 19 21.63 16.83 -16.19
C LYS A 19 22.41 17.08 -14.89
N GLU A 20 23.28 18.09 -14.84
CA GLU A 20 24.00 18.46 -13.61
C GLU A 20 23.11 19.10 -12.54
N ILE A 21 22.02 19.79 -12.92
CA ILE A 21 21.04 20.37 -11.98
C ILE A 21 20.19 19.27 -11.29
N SER A 22 20.11 18.07 -11.87
CA SER A 22 19.36 16.95 -11.28
C SER A 22 20.06 16.28 -10.08
N ASN A 23 21.34 16.59 -9.85
CA ASN A 23 22.13 16.05 -8.74
C ASN A 23 22.09 16.96 -7.50
N SER A 24 20.91 17.51 -7.19
CA SER A 24 20.70 18.22 -5.92
C SER A 24 21.04 17.28 -4.77
N LYS A 25 22.10 17.63 -4.02
CA LYS A 25 22.45 16.99 -2.75
C LYS A 25 21.19 17.00 -1.88
N LYS A 26 20.58 15.83 -1.68
CA LYS A 26 19.41 15.69 -0.81
C LYS A 26 19.80 16.22 0.56
N LEU A 27 19.19 17.34 0.96
CA LEU A 27 19.34 17.88 2.31
C LEU A 27 19.05 16.76 3.32
N PRO A 28 19.81 16.68 4.42
CA PRO A 28 19.56 15.69 5.46
C PRO A 28 18.10 15.79 5.89
N LYS A 29 17.43 14.63 5.95
CA LYS A 29 15.98 14.55 6.21
C LYS A 29 15.68 15.07 7.62
N VAL A 30 15.31 16.34 7.72
CA VAL A 30 14.85 16.95 8.97
C VAL A 30 13.49 16.35 9.31
N ARG A 31 13.37 15.73 10.48
CA ARG A 31 12.08 15.23 10.97
C ARG A 31 11.26 16.43 11.46
N LYS A 32 9.97 16.44 11.12
CA LYS A 32 9.04 17.43 11.66
C LYS A 32 8.97 17.24 13.18
N PRO A 33 9.24 18.27 14.00
CA PRO A 33 9.02 18.16 15.43
C PRO A 33 7.52 18.00 15.70
N GLN A 34 7.18 17.28 16.77
CA GLN A 34 5.82 17.21 17.27
C GLN A 34 5.45 18.55 17.89
N THR A 35 4.23 19.05 17.61
CA THR A 35 3.73 20.26 18.27
C THR A 35 3.18 19.96 19.66
N ASP A 36 3.13 20.96 20.53
CA ASP A 36 2.54 20.81 21.88
C ASP A 36 1.06 20.38 21.80
N GLU A 37 0.33 20.87 20.81
CA GLU A 37 -1.06 20.47 20.56
C GLU A 37 -1.18 18.98 20.19
N GLU A 38 -0.32 18.49 19.28
CA GLU A 38 -0.27 17.07 18.89
C GLU A 38 0.06 16.19 20.10
N PHE A 39 0.97 16.63 20.97
CA PHE A 39 1.31 15.93 22.21
C PHE A 39 0.12 15.86 23.17
N LEU A 40 -0.58 16.97 23.40
CA LEU A 40 -1.73 17.03 24.30
C LEU A 40 -2.88 16.14 23.80
N ILE A 41 -3.11 16.09 22.48
CA ILE A 41 -4.09 15.18 21.86
C ILE A 41 -3.72 13.72 22.14
N GLN A 42 -2.47 13.32 21.89
CA GLN A 42 -2.01 11.95 22.12
C GLN A 42 -2.08 11.56 23.60
N LYS A 43 -1.72 12.49 24.50
CA LYS A 43 -1.80 12.28 25.94
C LYS A 43 -3.24 12.05 26.38
N ARG A 44 -4.20 12.83 25.86
CA ARG A 44 -5.63 12.65 26.12
C ARG A 44 -6.11 11.29 25.61
N GLN A 45 -5.78 10.93 24.37
CA GLN A 45 -6.14 9.62 23.79
C GLN A 45 -5.62 8.46 24.63
N PHE A 46 -4.37 8.56 25.11
CA PHE A 46 -3.80 7.53 26.00
C PHE A 46 -4.53 7.42 27.33
N GLN A 47 -4.96 8.55 27.92
CA GLN A 47 -5.72 8.54 29.17
C GLN A 47 -7.14 8.01 28.99
N GLU A 48 -7.78 8.27 27.86
CA GLU A 48 -9.16 7.85 27.56
C GLU A 48 -9.25 6.38 27.14
N GLN A 49 -8.36 5.94 26.24
CA GLN A 49 -8.44 4.61 25.61
C GLN A 49 -7.47 3.61 26.23
N GLY A 50 -6.45 4.08 26.96
CA GLY A 50 -5.39 3.24 27.49
C GLY A 50 -4.46 2.70 26.41
N PRO A 51 -3.51 1.83 26.80
CA PRO A 51 -2.67 1.12 25.84
C PRO A 51 -3.48 0.07 25.08
N THR A 52 -3.31 0.01 23.75
CA THR A 52 -3.82 -1.10 22.94
C THR A 52 -2.93 -2.32 23.12
N THR A 53 -3.46 -3.41 23.66
CA THR A 53 -2.77 -4.70 23.76
C THR A 53 -3.18 -5.61 22.61
N ASN A 54 -2.23 -6.01 21.76
CA ASN A 54 -2.49 -7.01 20.72
C ASN A 54 -2.62 -8.39 21.36
N THR A 55 -3.84 -8.93 21.37
CA THR A 55 -4.13 -10.32 21.78
C THR A 55 -3.76 -11.28 20.65
N ASP A 56 -3.67 -12.59 20.88
CA ASP A 56 -3.31 -13.56 19.81
C ASP A 56 -4.32 -13.59 18.65
N GLU A 57 -5.57 -13.24 18.93
CA GLU A 57 -6.68 -13.19 17.98
C GLU A 57 -7.04 -11.80 17.51
N TRP A 58 -6.22 -10.78 17.80
CA TRP A 58 -6.50 -9.39 17.46
C TRP A 58 -6.72 -9.14 15.95
N LEU A 59 -6.16 -9.99 15.08
CA LEU A 59 -6.36 -9.93 13.62
C LEU A 59 -7.75 -10.39 13.17
N TYR A 60 -8.48 -11.09 14.03
CA TYR A 60 -9.81 -11.63 13.76
C TYR A 60 -10.89 -11.04 14.68
N ASP A 61 -10.55 -9.98 15.42
CA ASP A 61 -11.49 -9.27 16.27
C ASP A 61 -12.57 -8.59 15.40
N THR A 62 -13.83 -8.97 15.60
CA THR A 62 -14.97 -8.48 14.82
C THR A 62 -15.15 -6.98 14.96
N ASP A 63 -14.90 -6.41 16.16
CA ASP A 63 -15.07 -4.99 16.39
C ASP A 63 -14.04 -4.17 15.60
N ILE A 64 -12.85 -4.73 15.41
CA ILE A 64 -11.79 -4.13 14.57
C ILE A 64 -12.15 -4.28 13.10
N LEU A 65 -12.55 -5.48 12.68
CA LEU A 65 -12.86 -5.80 11.28
C LEU A 65 -14.03 -4.97 10.73
N ASP A 66 -15.08 -4.76 11.53
CA ASP A 66 -16.24 -3.98 11.15
C ASP A 66 -15.94 -2.47 11.06
N GLY A 67 -14.92 -2.01 11.78
CA GLY A 67 -14.49 -0.61 11.83
C GLY A 67 -13.43 -0.20 10.80
N LEU A 68 -13.02 -1.11 9.90
CA LEU A 68 -11.92 -0.86 8.97
C LEU A 68 -12.25 0.21 7.93
N SER A 69 -11.28 1.09 7.67
CA SER A 69 -11.39 2.15 6.65
C SER A 69 -10.23 2.13 5.66
N GLN A 70 -10.53 2.33 4.37
CA GLN A 70 -9.49 2.47 3.33
C GLN A 70 -8.56 3.65 3.53
N ASP A 71 -8.98 4.72 4.23
CA ASP A 71 -8.17 5.93 4.39
C ASP A 71 -7.01 5.73 5.37
N LYS A 72 -7.15 4.77 6.28
CA LYS A 72 -6.13 4.47 7.29
C LYS A 72 -5.19 3.39 6.79
N LYS A 73 -3.89 3.66 6.81
CA LYS A 73 -2.87 2.67 6.38
C LYS A 73 -2.91 1.42 7.25
N CYS A 74 -3.07 1.60 8.56
CA CYS A 74 -3.08 0.50 9.53
C CYS A 74 -4.22 -0.47 9.22
N ASP A 75 -5.43 0.04 9.00
CA ASP A 75 -6.62 -0.76 8.67
C ASP A 75 -6.43 -1.56 7.38
N ARG A 76 -5.91 -0.91 6.32
CA ARG A 76 -5.63 -1.63 5.07
C ARG A 76 -4.61 -2.75 5.24
N MET A 77 -3.63 -2.55 6.12
CA MET A 77 -2.61 -3.56 6.41
C MET A 77 -3.18 -4.67 7.31
N HIS A 78 -4.09 -4.31 8.23
CA HIS A 78 -4.72 -5.24 9.15
C HIS A 78 -5.49 -6.32 8.38
N ILE A 79 -6.34 -5.95 7.43
CA ILE A 79 -7.09 -6.92 6.64
C ILE A 79 -6.20 -7.81 5.77
N LEU A 80 -5.12 -7.26 5.20
CA LEU A 80 -4.14 -8.06 4.45
C LEU A 80 -3.47 -9.10 5.34
N HIS A 81 -2.96 -8.70 6.52
CA HIS A 81 -2.34 -9.62 7.45
C HIS A 81 -3.33 -10.66 7.99
N ALA A 82 -4.61 -10.30 8.19
CA ALA A 82 -5.65 -11.24 8.58
C ALA A 82 -5.87 -12.32 7.51
N CYS A 83 -5.93 -11.91 6.24
CA CYS A 83 -6.00 -12.82 5.09
C CYS A 83 -4.76 -13.74 5.02
N GLU A 84 -3.55 -13.18 5.17
CA GLU A 84 -2.30 -13.95 5.17
C GLU A 84 -2.25 -14.96 6.32
N LYS A 85 -2.59 -14.56 7.56
CA LYS A 85 -2.67 -15.46 8.72
C LYS A 85 -3.60 -16.63 8.40
N ALA A 86 -4.80 -16.34 7.88
CA ALA A 86 -5.78 -17.38 7.55
C ALA A 86 -5.29 -18.35 6.46
N TYR A 87 -4.61 -17.83 5.43
CA TYR A 87 -3.99 -18.65 4.38
C TYR A 87 -2.90 -19.58 4.94
N TYR A 88 -1.98 -19.05 5.76
CA TYR A 88 -0.88 -19.85 6.31
C TYR A 88 -1.34 -20.85 7.37
N THR A 89 -2.41 -20.56 8.12
CA THR A 89 -3.08 -21.53 9.00
C THR A 89 -3.97 -22.51 8.26
N LYS A 90 -4.02 -22.43 6.92
CA LYS A 90 -4.83 -23.28 6.04
C LYS A 90 -6.35 -23.18 6.26
N ASP A 91 -6.81 -22.12 6.92
CA ASP A 91 -8.23 -21.81 7.05
C ASP A 91 -8.68 -21.05 5.80
N TYR A 92 -8.76 -21.78 4.68
CA TYR A 92 -9.05 -21.18 3.38
C TYR A 92 -10.47 -20.62 3.29
N LYS A 93 -11.41 -21.13 4.08
CA LYS A 93 -12.76 -20.57 4.15
C LYS A 93 -12.73 -19.17 4.76
N LYS A 94 -12.07 -19.03 5.93
CA LYS A 94 -11.86 -17.72 6.56
C LYS A 94 -11.03 -16.78 5.67
N CYS A 95 -10.00 -17.29 4.99
CA CYS A 95 -9.24 -16.52 4.00
C CYS A 95 -10.19 -15.86 2.99
N MET A 96 -11.10 -16.63 2.39
CA MET A 96 -12.04 -16.13 1.39
C MET A 96 -13.05 -15.13 1.97
N ASP A 97 -13.53 -15.35 3.18
CA ASP A 97 -14.45 -14.42 3.85
C ASP A 97 -13.76 -13.07 4.16
N LEU A 98 -12.51 -13.11 4.64
CA LEU A 98 -11.70 -11.92 4.88
C LEU A 98 -11.32 -11.19 3.58
N ILE A 99 -11.08 -11.93 2.49
CA ILE A 99 -10.84 -11.33 1.17
C ILE A 99 -12.04 -10.53 0.71
N ARG A 100 -13.26 -11.07 0.83
CA ARG A 100 -14.50 -10.34 0.48
C ARG A 100 -14.65 -9.07 1.29
N LEU A 101 -14.35 -9.12 2.58
CA LEU A 101 -14.32 -7.93 3.43
C LEU A 101 -13.26 -6.93 2.95
N GLY A 102 -12.06 -7.39 2.60
CA GLY A 102 -10.99 -6.56 2.05
C GLY A 102 -11.38 -5.87 0.74
N GLU A 103 -12.06 -6.58 -0.17
CA GLU A 103 -12.59 -6.04 -1.42
C GLU A 103 -13.60 -4.91 -1.16
N GLN A 104 -14.49 -5.10 -0.17
CA GLN A 104 -15.43 -4.07 0.27
C GLN A 104 -14.72 -2.86 0.87
N VAL A 105 -13.76 -3.09 1.78
CA VAL A 105 -13.00 -2.00 2.42
C VAL A 105 -12.23 -1.18 1.39
N PHE A 106 -11.62 -1.83 0.39
CA PHE A 106 -10.84 -1.18 -0.64
C PHE A 106 -11.68 -0.61 -1.79
N GLY A 107 -12.98 -0.88 -1.85
CA GLY A 107 -13.85 -0.44 -2.94
C GLY A 107 -13.44 -1.02 -4.30
N VAL A 108 -13.02 -2.29 -4.33
CA VAL A 108 -12.61 -2.95 -5.57
C VAL A 108 -13.84 -3.33 -6.37
N ASP A 109 -14.06 -2.66 -7.51
CA ASP A 109 -15.02 -3.10 -8.53
C ASP A 109 -14.46 -4.31 -9.30
N SER A 110 -15.34 -5.21 -9.74
CA SER A 110 -15.07 -6.58 -10.23
C SER A 110 -14.07 -6.77 -11.39
N ASN A 111 -13.36 -5.73 -11.87
CA ASN A 111 -12.43 -5.81 -12.99
C ASN A 111 -10.96 -5.97 -12.55
N GLU A 112 -10.67 -7.11 -11.91
CA GLU A 112 -9.37 -7.45 -11.31
C GLU A 112 -8.20 -7.47 -12.31
N GLU A 113 -8.43 -7.93 -13.54
CA GLU A 113 -7.39 -8.07 -14.57
C GLU A 113 -6.91 -6.72 -15.13
N GLN A 114 -7.78 -5.72 -15.16
CA GLN A 114 -7.40 -4.36 -15.57
C GLN A 114 -6.52 -3.72 -14.50
N LEU A 115 -6.87 -3.87 -13.22
CA LEU A 115 -6.12 -3.31 -12.10
C LEU A 115 -4.67 -3.83 -12.02
N LYS A 116 -4.45 -5.12 -12.31
CA LYS A 116 -3.10 -5.70 -12.37
C LYS A 116 -2.27 -5.11 -13.50
N ARG A 117 -2.85 -5.00 -14.70
CA ARG A 117 -2.18 -4.42 -15.87
C ARG A 117 -1.82 -2.95 -15.63
N ASP A 118 -2.77 -2.17 -15.12
CA ASP A 118 -2.56 -0.76 -14.80
C ASP A 118 -1.42 -0.57 -13.78
N PHE A 119 -1.36 -1.43 -12.76
CA PHE A 119 -0.29 -1.40 -11.75
C PHE A 119 1.08 -1.71 -12.38
N ASP A 120 1.19 -2.76 -13.19
CA ASP A 120 2.42 -3.16 -13.85
C ASP A 120 2.93 -2.11 -14.85
N GLU A 121 2.01 -1.48 -15.58
CA GLU A 121 2.30 -0.40 -16.54
C GLU A 121 2.67 0.93 -15.85
N SER A 122 2.13 1.21 -14.66
CA SER A 122 2.34 2.48 -13.95
C SER A 122 3.77 2.74 -13.47
N GLY A 123 4.63 1.71 -13.46
CA GLY A 123 6.07 1.81 -13.24
C GLY A 123 6.49 2.59 -11.98
N LYS A 124 6.47 1.94 -10.80
CA LYS A 124 7.14 2.29 -9.51
C LYS A 124 7.09 3.75 -8.99
N LYS A 125 6.46 4.72 -9.66
CA LYS A 125 6.35 6.11 -9.19
C LYS A 125 5.12 6.25 -8.29
N VAL A 126 5.39 6.27 -6.98
CA VAL A 126 4.38 6.15 -5.92
C VAL A 126 3.51 7.42 -5.80
N LYS A 127 2.37 7.46 -6.51
CA LYS A 127 1.24 8.35 -6.18
C LYS A 127 0.47 7.77 -4.98
N LYS A 128 -0.33 8.57 -4.26
CA LYS A 128 -1.11 8.08 -3.10
C LYS A 128 -2.10 6.97 -3.48
N SER A 129 -2.69 7.03 -4.69
CA SER A 129 -3.56 5.97 -5.23
C SER A 129 -2.79 4.65 -5.43
N ALA A 130 -1.55 4.71 -5.91
CA ALA A 130 -0.70 3.54 -6.14
C ALA A 130 -0.42 2.69 -4.88
N LYS A 131 -0.59 3.24 -3.67
CA LYS A 131 -0.47 2.46 -2.43
C LYS A 131 -1.73 1.63 -2.14
N LEU A 132 -2.90 2.19 -2.43
CA LEU A 132 -4.16 1.44 -2.33
C LEU A 132 -4.18 0.36 -3.42
N GLU A 133 -3.85 0.72 -4.65
CA GLU A 133 -3.73 -0.21 -5.79
C GLU A 133 -2.77 -1.38 -5.48
N ARG A 134 -1.61 -1.10 -4.86
CA ARG A 134 -0.70 -2.15 -4.40
C ARG A 134 -1.37 -3.15 -3.44
N HIS A 135 -2.08 -2.64 -2.43
CA HIS A 135 -2.74 -3.50 -1.44
C HIS A 135 -3.88 -4.31 -2.08
N VAL A 136 -4.60 -3.72 -3.03
CA VAL A 136 -5.60 -4.43 -3.84
C VAL A 136 -4.94 -5.57 -4.64
N VAL A 137 -3.82 -5.30 -5.30
CA VAL A 137 -3.06 -6.31 -6.04
C VAL A 137 -2.55 -7.42 -5.12
N GLU A 138 -2.05 -7.09 -3.94
CA GLU A 138 -1.65 -8.08 -2.92
C GLU A 138 -2.85 -8.95 -2.48
N LEU A 139 -4.01 -8.35 -2.24
CA LEU A 139 -5.25 -9.08 -1.91
C LEU A 139 -5.65 -10.07 -3.01
N ILE A 140 -5.61 -9.64 -4.28
CA ILE A 140 -5.92 -10.52 -5.42
C ILE A 140 -4.94 -11.70 -5.50
N HIS A 141 -3.65 -11.48 -5.25
CA HIS A 141 -2.67 -12.58 -5.22
C HIS A 141 -2.96 -13.60 -4.12
N ILE A 142 -3.43 -13.15 -2.93
CA ILE A 142 -3.84 -14.06 -1.86
C ILE A 142 -5.09 -14.85 -2.29
N LYS A 143 -6.06 -14.18 -2.91
CA LYS A 143 -7.29 -14.79 -3.45
C LYS A 143 -6.98 -15.91 -4.44
N GLU A 144 -6.12 -15.66 -5.43
CA GLU A 144 -5.70 -16.66 -6.41
C GLU A 144 -5.08 -17.90 -5.75
N LYS A 145 -4.22 -17.70 -4.74
CA LYS A 145 -3.61 -18.80 -3.98
C LYS A 145 -4.65 -19.57 -3.16
N CYS A 146 -5.58 -18.88 -2.50
CA CYS A 146 -6.67 -19.52 -1.75
C CYS A 146 -7.55 -20.37 -2.69
N VAL A 147 -7.91 -19.86 -3.88
CA VAL A 147 -8.68 -20.60 -4.90
C VAL A 147 -7.91 -21.84 -5.40
N GLN A 148 -6.63 -21.71 -5.74
CA GLN A 148 -5.80 -22.84 -6.17
C GLN A 148 -5.74 -23.95 -5.12
N LYS A 149 -5.62 -23.60 -3.84
CA LYS A 149 -5.59 -24.58 -2.73
C LYS A 149 -6.94 -25.24 -2.49
N LEU A 150 -8.03 -24.49 -2.57
CA LEU A 150 -9.39 -25.06 -2.49
C LEU A 150 -9.68 -26.03 -3.64
N GLY A 151 -9.25 -25.72 -4.86
CA GLY A 151 -9.38 -26.62 -6.01
C GLY A 151 -8.48 -27.85 -5.94
N SER A 152 -7.31 -27.77 -5.27
CA SER A 152 -6.38 -28.89 -5.10
C SER A 152 -6.76 -29.84 -3.97
N ASN A 153 -7.44 -29.36 -2.93
CA ASN A 153 -7.85 -30.14 -1.75
C ASN A 153 -9.20 -30.87 -1.94
N GLY A 154 -9.81 -30.77 -3.13
CA GLY A 154 -11.06 -31.46 -3.48
C GLY A 154 -10.88 -32.86 -4.07
N HIS A 155 -9.68 -33.44 -4.00
CA HIS A 155 -9.37 -34.79 -4.48
C HIS A 155 -8.88 -35.71 -3.35
#